data_AF-A0A5C5VVW8-F1
#
_entry.id   AF-A0A5C5VVW8-F1
#
_cell.length_a   1.000
_cell.length_b   1.000
_cell.length_c   1.000
_cell.angle_alpha   90.00
_cell.angle_beta   90.00
_cell.angle_gamma   90.00
#
_symmetry.space_group_name_H-M   'P 1'
#
loop_
_entity.id
_entity.type
_entity.pdbx_description
1 polymer ?
#
loop_
_entity_poly.entity_id
_entity_poly.type
_entity_poly.pdbx_seq_one_letter_code
_entity_poly.pdbx_strand_id
1 'polypeptide(L)'
;MGGWAYSTELQKALLWVRDNFAAGDMNCDGAVNILDINPFVLALQARTLYEAQYPDCDYSNADMNGDGDADILDINPFVVRLSAE
;
A
#
# COMPACT_ATOMS: atom_id res chain seq x y z
N MET A 1 -17.59 -30.78 7.42
CA MET A 1 -16.85 -29.99 6.40
C MET A 1 -15.57 -29.55 7.08
N GLY A 2 -14.45 -30.21 6.76
CA GLY A 2 -13.24 -30.21 7.58
C GLY A 2 -12.52 -28.87 7.62
N GLY A 3 -12.25 -28.38 8.83
CA GLY A 3 -11.43 -27.21 9.08
C GLY A 3 -9.95 -27.56 8.94
N TRP A 4 -9.33 -27.06 7.87
CA TRP A 4 -7.88 -27.02 7.76
C TRP A 4 -7.39 -25.86 8.63
N ALA A 5 -7.02 -26.16 9.87
CA ALA A 5 -6.31 -25.19 10.70
C ALA A 5 -4.93 -24.96 10.07
N TYR A 6 -4.79 -23.89 9.30
CA TYR A 6 -3.50 -23.38 8.86
C TYR A 6 -2.62 -23.13 10.09
N SER A 7 -1.30 -23.30 9.96
CA SER A 7 -0.38 -22.97 11.05
C SER A 7 -0.46 -21.48 11.39
N THR A 8 -0.09 -21.08 12.61
CA THR A 8 -0.08 -19.67 13.02
C THR A 8 0.80 -18.82 12.12
N GLU A 9 1.86 -19.40 11.55
CA GLU A 9 2.74 -18.73 10.60
C GLU A 9 2.09 -18.57 9.22
N LEU A 10 1.29 -19.54 8.76
CA LEU A 10 0.48 -19.37 7.55
C LEU A 10 -0.67 -18.38 7.79
N GLN A 11 -1.24 -18.30 8.99
CA GLN A 11 -2.24 -17.29 9.35
C GLN A 11 -1.62 -15.90 9.43
N LYS A 12 -0.42 -15.73 9.99
CA LYS A 12 0.34 -14.47 9.95
C LYS A 12 0.73 -14.09 8.52
N ALA A 13 1.12 -15.05 7.69
CA ALA A 13 1.40 -14.80 6.28
C ALA A 13 0.12 -14.46 5.49
N LEU A 14 -1.02 -15.09 5.78
CA LEU A 14 -2.32 -14.76 5.19
C LEU A 14 -2.86 -13.41 5.67
N LEU A 15 -2.56 -12.99 6.90
CA LEU A 15 -2.83 -11.65 7.41
C LEU A 15 -1.91 -10.63 6.73
N TRP A 16 -0.61 -10.89 6.64
CA TRP A 16 0.36 -10.04 5.94
C TRP A 16 0.01 -9.87 4.45
N VAL A 17 -0.42 -10.92 3.74
CA VAL A 17 -0.86 -10.82 2.33
C VAL A 17 -2.18 -10.06 2.18
N ARG A 18 -3.06 -10.06 3.20
CA ARG A 18 -4.33 -9.32 3.17
C ARG A 18 -4.19 -7.85 3.50
N ASP A 19 -3.25 -7.51 4.37
CA ASP A 19 -3.09 -6.15 4.90
C ASP A 19 -2.00 -5.34 4.16
N ASN A 20 -1.10 -5.97 3.37
CA ASN A 20 -0.03 -5.25 2.63
C ASN A 20 -0.38 -4.81 1.20
N PHE A 21 -1.58 -5.11 0.68
CA PHE A 21 -1.91 -4.88 -0.73
C PHE A 21 -3.11 -3.95 -0.94
N ALA A 22 -3.32 -2.98 -0.05
CA ALA A 22 -4.25 -1.90 -0.36
C ALA A 22 -3.53 -0.87 -1.23
N ALA A 23 -3.80 -0.86 -2.54
CA ALA A 23 -3.34 0.23 -3.41
C ALA A 23 -3.71 1.59 -2.78
N GLY A 24 -2.70 2.45 -2.61
CA GLY A 24 -2.81 3.74 -1.93
C GLY A 24 -2.57 3.73 -0.41
N ASP A 25 -2.37 2.58 0.23
CA ASP A 25 -1.87 2.53 1.61
C ASP A 25 -0.35 2.69 1.58
N MET A 26 0.09 3.91 1.84
CA MET A 26 1.47 4.36 1.65
C MET A 26 2.22 4.47 2.98
N ASN A 27 1.54 4.26 4.11
CA ASN A 27 2.18 4.11 5.41
C ASN A 27 2.06 2.69 6.00
N CYS A 28 1.31 1.80 5.33
CA CYS A 28 1.04 0.41 5.67
C CYS A 28 0.44 0.23 7.07
N ASP A 29 -0.43 1.16 7.48
CA ASP A 29 -1.22 1.06 8.70
C ASP A 29 -2.53 0.27 8.52
N GLY A 30 -2.82 -0.16 7.29
CA GLY A 30 -4.00 -0.94 6.92
C GLY A 30 -5.21 -0.10 6.55
N ALA A 31 -5.08 1.23 6.47
CA ALA A 31 -6.16 2.13 6.10
C ALA A 31 -5.72 3.16 5.06
N VAL A 32 -6.40 3.20 3.91
CA VAL A 32 -6.19 4.26 2.91
C VAL A 32 -6.95 5.52 3.31
N ASN A 33 -6.23 6.54 3.79
CA ASN A 33 -6.80 7.79 4.30
C ASN A 33 -5.81 8.97 4.14
N ILE A 34 -6.12 10.12 4.74
CA ILE A 34 -5.31 11.35 4.62
C ILE A 34 -3.85 11.18 5.08
N LEU A 35 -3.56 10.20 5.95
CA LEU A 35 -2.22 9.91 6.46
C LEU A 35 -1.29 9.33 5.38
N ASP A 36 -1.83 8.84 4.27
CA ASP A 36 -1.08 8.30 3.13
C ASP A 36 -0.55 9.38 2.19
N ILE A 37 -1.05 10.62 2.25
CA ILE A 37 -0.67 11.67 1.30
C ILE A 37 0.82 12.01 1.37
N ASN A 38 1.36 12.22 2.58
CA ASN A 38 2.77 12.58 2.72
C ASN A 38 3.72 11.43 2.28
N PRO A 39 3.48 10.17 2.70
CA PRO A 39 4.22 9.03 2.16
C PRO A 39 4.08 8.87 0.63
N PHE A 40 2.89 9.06 0.07
CA PHE A 40 2.67 9.02 -1.38
C PHE A 40 3.50 10.09 -2.12
N VAL A 41 3.48 11.33 -1.64
CA VAL A 41 4.30 12.42 -2.21
C VAL A 41 5.80 12.11 -2.10
N LEU A 42 6.24 11.52 -0.99
CA LEU A 42 7.63 11.09 -0.82
C LEU A 42 8.00 10.00 -1.84
N ALA A 43 7.11 9.03 -2.08
CA ALA A 43 7.32 7.98 -3.07
C ALA A 43 7.52 8.57 -4.47
N LEU A 44 6.67 9.51 -4.89
CA LEU A 44 6.80 10.19 -6.19
C LEU A 44 8.08 11.04 -6.32
N GLN A 45 8.56 11.61 -5.21
CA GLN A 45 9.76 12.45 -5.21
C GLN A 45 11.04 11.62 -5.20
N ALA A 46 11.09 10.56 -4.39
CA ALA A 46 12.29 9.79 -4.14
C ALA A 46 11.97 8.41 -3.54
N ARG A 47 11.81 7.40 -4.41
CA ARG A 47 11.63 5.99 -4.03
C ARG A 47 12.60 5.52 -2.93
N THR A 48 13.89 5.80 -3.06
CA THR A 48 14.89 5.35 -2.06
C THR A 48 14.67 5.96 -0.66
N LEU A 49 14.17 7.20 -0.58
CA LEU A 49 13.85 7.82 0.72
C LEU A 49 12.55 7.25 1.29
N TYR A 50 11.55 7.01 0.44
CA TYR A 50 10.32 6.34 0.82
C TYR A 50 10.60 4.94 1.40
N GLU A 51 11.33 4.09 0.67
CA GLU A 51 11.69 2.73 1.10
C GLU A 51 12.57 2.73 2.37
N ALA A 52 13.35 3.78 2.61
CA ALA A 52 14.12 3.91 3.85
C ALA A 52 13.25 4.30 5.06
N GLN A 53 12.19 5.09 4.83
CA GLN A 53 11.29 5.59 5.87
C GLN A 53 10.15 4.61 6.19
N TYR A 54 9.69 3.85 5.19
CA TYR A 54 8.63 2.85 5.28
C TYR A 54 9.17 1.48 4.78
N PRO A 55 10.11 0.86 5.51
CA PRO A 55 10.82 -0.35 5.05
C PRO A 55 9.96 -1.59 4.89
N ASP A 56 8.80 -1.61 5.56
CA ASP A 56 7.83 -2.70 5.48
C ASP A 56 6.72 -2.42 4.45
N CYS A 57 6.73 -1.26 3.79
CA CYS A 57 5.79 -0.91 2.73
C CYS A 57 6.32 -1.22 1.33
N ASP A 58 5.43 -1.73 0.48
CA ASP A 58 5.73 -1.85 -0.95
C ASP A 58 5.55 -0.50 -1.65
N TYR A 59 6.57 -0.08 -2.40
CA TYR A 59 6.51 1.09 -3.28
C TYR A 59 5.42 0.95 -4.36
N SER A 60 5.11 -0.29 -4.77
CA SER A 60 4.09 -0.56 -5.80
C SER A 60 2.68 -0.11 -5.40
N ASN A 61 2.42 0.15 -4.12
CA ASN A 61 1.16 0.75 -3.66
C ASN A 61 0.93 2.16 -4.22
N ALA A 62 1.97 2.84 -4.72
CA ALA A 62 1.88 4.15 -5.36
C ALA A 62 1.42 4.11 -6.83
N ASP A 63 1.45 2.95 -7.49
CA ASP A 63 0.92 2.76 -8.85
C ASP A 63 -0.61 2.66 -8.77
N MET A 64 -1.25 3.82 -8.82
CA MET A 64 -2.69 3.95 -8.63
C MET A 64 -3.46 3.88 -9.96
N ASN A 65 -2.74 3.97 -11.08
CA ASN A 65 -3.32 3.89 -12.41
C ASN A 65 -3.12 2.50 -13.07
N GLY A 66 -2.18 1.70 -12.57
CA GLY A 66 -1.90 0.32 -12.96
C GLY A 66 -1.00 0.17 -14.19
N ASP A 67 -0.19 1.17 -14.53
CA ASP A 67 0.72 1.12 -15.68
C ASP A 67 2.13 0.60 -15.34
N GLY A 68 2.39 0.32 -14.06
CA GLY A 68 3.63 -0.22 -13.56
C GLY A 68 4.65 0.84 -13.16
N ASP A 69 4.33 2.12 -13.35
CA ASP A 69 5.12 3.24 -12.88
C ASP A 69 4.36 3.97 -11.75
N ALA A 70 5.10 4.58 -10.82
CA ALA A 70 4.51 5.46 -9.82
C ALA A 70 5.06 6.87 -10.07
N ASP A 71 4.22 7.69 -10.69
CA ASP A 71 4.56 9.04 -11.14
C ASP A 71 3.39 10.03 -10.96
N ILE A 72 3.46 11.17 -11.64
CA ILE A 72 2.45 12.23 -11.52
C ILE A 72 1.05 11.78 -11.97
N LEU A 73 0.95 10.75 -12.82
CA LEU A 73 -0.30 10.23 -13.36
C LEU A 73 -1.13 9.49 -12.28
N ASP A 74 -0.50 9.05 -11.20
CA ASP A 74 -1.14 8.34 -10.08
C ASP A 74 -1.86 9.27 -9.10
N ILE A 75 -1.59 10.58 -9.14
CA ILE A 75 -2.20 11.55 -8.22
C ILE A 75 -3.73 11.57 -8.32
N ASN A 76 -4.27 11.62 -9.55
CA ASN A 76 -5.72 11.73 -9.71
C ASN A 76 -6.45 10.45 -9.26
N PRO A 77 -6.01 9.24 -9.66
CA PRO A 77 -6.53 7.99 -9.10
C PRO A 77 -6.39 7.89 -7.57
N PHE A 78 -5.27 8.35 -7.00
CA PHE A 78 -5.09 8.40 -5.54
C PHE A 78 -6.10 9.30 -4.84
N VAL A 79 -6.33 10.51 -5.35
CA VAL A 79 -7.34 11.44 -4.81
C VAL A 79 -8.75 10.85 -4.90
N VAL A 80 -9.09 10.16 -5.99
CA VAL A 80 -10.36 9.45 -6.12
C VAL A 80 -10.49 8.38 -5.04
N ARG A 81 -9.43 7.59 -4.80
CA ARG A 81 -9.41 6.53 -3.78
C ARG A 81 -9.66 7.06 -2.37
N LEU A 82 -9.08 8.22 -2.02
CA LEU A 82 -9.28 8.89 -0.73
C LEU A 82 -10.71 9.43 -0.55
N SER A 83 -11.41 9.74 -1.64
CA SER A 83 -12.79 10.26 -1.57
C SER A 83 -13.87 9.19 -1.46
N ALA A 84 -13.49 7.91 -1.50
CA ALA A 84 -14.40 6.76 -1.55
C ALA A 84 -14.53 6.00 -0.21
N GLU A 85 -14.13 6.61 0.91
CA GLU A 85 -14.26 6.06 2.28
C GLU A 85 -15.69 5.62 2.65
#